data_AF-A0A9P6L5K7-F1
#
_entry.id   AF-A0A9P6L5K7-F1
#
_cell.length_a   1.000
_cell.length_b   1.000
_cell.length_c   1.000
_cell.angle_alpha   90.00
_cell.angle_beta   90.00
_cell.angle_gamma   90.00
#
_symmetry.space_group_name_H-M   'P 1'
#
loop_
_entity.id
_entity.type
_entity.pdbx_description
1 polymer ?
#
loop_
_entity_poly.entity_id
_entity_poly.type
_entity_poly.pdbx_seq_one_letter_code
_entity_poly.pdbx_strand_id
1 'polypeptide(L)'
;MNLNSPNASFSIFKDGRLKPGIYRIQNIRSDTYLDIHQHSNEVCCRPKREIEEGRGLWEIMDLGVGYAVKMVEPGKPERFCNPTNGISDGTSLFVSVYPAAWRVEIAGDDIYRGFEYVRFFWGTSKKIWDLPKASSSNPNGLGLTSKVIFWDVGGRYWQTWKLIPVKVEGVVSSPQLLSEILGSGSLPPYVENVPEQSSNRAQPQVECQPQ
;
A
#
# COMPACT_ATOMS: atom_id res chain seq x y z
N MET A 1 -26.48 22.44 31.80
CA MET A 1 -25.94 22.12 30.46
C MET A 1 -24.66 21.33 30.68
N ASN A 2 -24.71 20.01 30.54
CA ASN A 2 -23.52 19.16 30.57
C ASN A 2 -22.91 19.18 29.17
N LEU A 3 -21.74 19.79 29.05
CA LEU A 3 -20.90 19.66 27.86
C LEU A 3 -20.35 18.23 27.87
N ASN A 4 -20.93 17.37 27.05
CA ASN A 4 -20.30 16.12 26.64
C ASN A 4 -18.88 16.45 26.20
N SER A 5 -17.86 16.04 26.96
CA SER A 5 -16.47 16.04 26.50
C SER A 5 -16.38 15.09 25.30
N PRO A 6 -16.25 15.58 24.05
CA PRO A 6 -15.97 14.70 22.94
C PRO A 6 -14.45 14.60 22.83
N ASN A 7 -13.98 13.42 22.42
CA ASN A 7 -12.61 13.17 21.98
C ASN A 7 -11.63 12.89 23.11
N ALA A 8 -11.78 11.72 23.74
CA ALA A 8 -10.58 10.92 23.98
C ALA A 8 -9.89 10.78 22.62
N SER A 9 -8.79 11.51 22.44
CA SER A 9 -7.98 11.45 21.22
C SER A 9 -7.47 10.02 21.10
N PHE A 10 -8.07 9.24 20.20
CA PHE A 10 -7.56 7.91 19.88
C PHE A 10 -6.28 8.11 19.07
N SER A 11 -5.15 8.15 19.78
CA SER A 11 -3.83 8.13 19.16
C SER A 11 -3.69 6.85 18.33
N ILE A 12 -3.31 6.99 17.06
CA ILE A 12 -2.94 5.89 16.17
C ILE A 12 -1.50 5.42 16.45
N PHE A 13 -0.74 6.14 17.28
CA PHE A 13 0.56 5.70 17.77
C PHE A 13 0.47 5.10 19.20
N LYS A 14 1.40 4.21 19.51
CA LYS A 14 1.66 3.69 20.87
C LYS A 14 3.16 3.49 21.01
N ASP A 15 3.75 4.05 22.06
CA ASP A 15 5.19 3.89 22.36
C ASP A 15 6.07 4.29 21.16
N GLY A 16 5.69 5.36 20.45
CA GLY A 16 6.39 5.88 19.27
C GLY A 16 6.20 5.06 17.98
N ARG A 17 5.40 4.00 18.00
CA ARG A 17 5.09 3.15 16.84
C ARG A 17 3.66 3.32 16.38
N LEU A 18 3.44 3.29 15.06
CA LEU A 18 2.09 3.21 14.51
C LEU A 18 1.45 1.88 14.94
N LYS A 19 0.20 1.93 15.42
CA LYS A 19 -0.59 0.76 15.76
C LYS A 19 -0.96 0.01 14.49
N PRO A 20 -0.70 -1.31 14.38
CA PRO A 20 -1.28 -2.13 13.33
C PRO A 20 -2.81 -2.07 13.33
N GLY A 21 -3.43 -2.20 12.16
CA GLY A 21 -4.88 -2.19 12.02
C GLY A 21 -5.35 -1.82 10.62
N ILE A 22 -6.67 -1.72 10.46
CA ILE A 22 -7.32 -1.34 9.20
C ILE A 22 -7.62 0.16 9.22
N TYR A 23 -7.22 0.83 8.15
CA TYR A 23 -7.31 2.27 8.00
C TYR A 23 -7.92 2.65 6.66
N ARG A 24 -8.62 3.79 6.64
CA ARG A 24 -8.73 4.62 5.45
C ARG A 24 -7.57 5.61 5.45
N ILE A 25 -6.83 5.67 4.34
CA ILE A 25 -5.68 6.57 4.19
C ILE A 25 -6.12 7.74 3.34
N GLN A 26 -6.06 8.96 3.88
CA GLN A 26 -6.53 10.16 3.22
C GLN A 26 -5.37 11.14 3.01
N ASN A 27 -5.25 11.70 1.81
CA ASN A 27 -4.32 12.80 1.57
C ASN A 27 -4.87 14.09 2.17
N ILE A 28 -4.08 14.78 3.00
CA ILE A 28 -4.58 15.96 3.71
C ILE A 28 -4.82 17.17 2.79
N ARG A 29 -4.16 17.23 1.63
CA ARG A 29 -4.24 18.39 0.75
C ARG A 29 -5.45 18.35 -0.16
N SER A 30 -5.77 17.18 -0.69
CA SER A 30 -6.83 16.99 -1.67
C SER A 30 -8.13 16.44 -1.08
N ASP A 31 -8.13 16.03 0.19
CA ASP A 31 -9.27 15.34 0.85
C ASP A 31 -9.69 14.04 0.12
N THR A 32 -8.78 13.47 -0.67
CA THR A 32 -8.98 12.22 -1.42
C THR A 32 -8.40 11.04 -0.66
N TYR A 33 -8.94 9.85 -0.93
CA TYR A 33 -8.61 8.61 -0.24
C TYR A 33 -7.79 7.70 -1.14
N LEU A 34 -6.81 7.03 -0.54
CA LEU A 34 -5.98 6.04 -1.19
C LEU A 34 -6.84 4.85 -1.62
N ASP A 35 -6.76 4.50 -2.90
CA ASP A 35 -7.45 3.38 -3.53
C ASP A 35 -6.57 2.81 -4.64
N ILE A 36 -7.05 1.79 -5.34
CA ILE A 36 -6.45 1.31 -6.58
C ILE A 36 -7.23 1.80 -7.79
N HIS A 37 -6.50 1.98 -8.88
CA HIS A 37 -7.12 2.21 -10.17
C HIS A 37 -7.91 0.96 -10.61
N GLN A 38 -9.05 1.12 -11.29
CA GLN A 38 -9.97 -0.02 -11.56
C GLN A 38 -9.38 -1.06 -12.52
N HIS A 39 -8.49 -0.62 -13.41
CA HIS A 39 -7.94 -1.46 -14.48
C HIS A 39 -6.42 -1.59 -14.43
N SER A 40 -5.76 -0.89 -13.50
CA SER A 40 -4.33 -1.04 -13.27
C SER A 40 -4.12 -1.33 -11.79
N ASN A 41 -3.14 -2.14 -11.45
CA ASN A 41 -2.74 -2.34 -10.06
C ASN A 41 -2.10 -1.07 -9.46
N GLU A 42 -2.18 0.08 -10.12
CA GLU A 42 -1.59 1.33 -9.64
C GLU A 42 -2.39 1.89 -8.47
N VAL A 43 -1.66 2.40 -7.48
CA VAL A 43 -2.23 3.08 -6.34
C VAL A 43 -2.54 4.52 -6.73
N CYS A 44 -3.73 4.97 -6.39
CA CYS A 44 -4.24 6.29 -6.71
C CYS A 44 -5.00 6.89 -5.55
N CYS A 45 -5.48 8.12 -5.72
CA CYS A 45 -6.43 8.72 -4.80
C CYS A 45 -7.76 9.06 -5.49
N ARG A 46 -8.87 8.83 -4.80
CA ARG A 46 -10.23 9.13 -5.25
C ARG A 46 -10.98 10.06 -4.29
N PRO A 47 -11.91 10.89 -4.79
CA PRO A 47 -12.82 11.66 -3.95
C PRO A 47 -13.65 10.77 -3.02
N LYS A 48 -14.01 11.28 -1.83
CA LYS A 48 -14.84 10.56 -0.85
C LYS A 48 -16.12 9.97 -1.45
N ARG A 49 -16.78 10.70 -2.36
CA ARG A 49 -18.03 10.27 -3.03
C ARG A 49 -17.86 9.03 -3.92
N GLU A 50 -16.63 8.70 -4.30
CA GLU A 50 -16.29 7.54 -5.14
C GLU A 50 -15.74 6.36 -4.32
N ILE A 51 -15.60 6.53 -3.01
CA ILE A 51 -15.20 5.45 -2.09
C ILE A 51 -16.47 4.74 -1.63
N GLU A 52 -16.77 3.64 -2.30
CA GLU A 52 -17.85 2.72 -1.92
C GLU A 52 -17.56 2.03 -0.59
N GLU A 53 -18.60 1.44 0.01
CA GLU A 53 -18.45 0.63 1.21
C GLU A 53 -17.53 -0.57 0.94
N GLY A 54 -16.53 -0.77 1.79
CA GLY A 54 -15.51 -1.82 1.62
C GLY A 54 -14.34 -1.49 0.67
N ARG A 55 -14.38 -0.38 -0.09
CA ARG A 55 -13.23 0.06 -0.92
C ARG A 55 -12.32 1.04 -0.19
N GLY A 56 -11.08 1.18 -0.67
CA GLY A 56 -10.08 2.09 -0.11
C GLY A 56 -9.68 1.75 1.33
N LEU A 57 -9.81 0.48 1.72
CA LEU A 57 -9.39 -0.04 3.02
C LEU A 57 -7.99 -0.63 2.92
N TRP A 58 -7.14 -0.26 3.86
CA TRP A 58 -5.75 -0.68 3.91
C TRP A 58 -5.42 -1.20 5.31
N GLU A 59 -4.92 -2.43 5.38
CA GLU A 59 -4.37 -3.00 6.59
C GLU A 59 -2.89 -2.63 6.68
N ILE A 60 -2.52 -1.97 7.78
CA ILE A 60 -1.14 -1.67 8.11
C ILE A 60 -0.71 -2.67 9.19
N MET A 61 0.36 -3.41 8.93
CA MET A 61 0.87 -4.46 9.81
C MET A 61 2.38 -4.35 9.98
N ASP A 62 2.91 -4.83 11.11
CA ASP A 62 4.35 -4.83 11.34
C ASP A 62 5.08 -5.69 10.31
N LEU A 63 6.19 -5.19 9.76
CA LEU A 63 7.08 -5.91 8.88
C LEU A 63 8.54 -5.51 9.17
N GLY A 64 9.21 -6.32 9.98
CA GLY A 64 10.56 -6.02 10.46
C GLY A 64 10.60 -4.73 11.27
N VAL A 65 11.44 -3.78 10.84
CA VAL A 65 11.55 -2.44 11.48
C VAL A 65 10.52 -1.43 10.98
N GLY A 66 9.72 -1.80 9.97
CA GLY A 66 8.71 -0.95 9.37
C GLY A 66 7.35 -1.64 9.31
N TYR A 67 6.58 -1.29 8.28
CA TYR A 67 5.21 -1.73 8.12
C TYR A 67 4.93 -2.21 6.69
N ALA A 68 4.18 -3.29 6.55
CA ALA A 68 3.55 -3.61 5.28
C ALA A 68 2.22 -2.82 5.18
N VAL A 69 1.88 -2.39 3.97
CA VAL A 69 0.60 -1.74 3.68
C VAL A 69 -0.17 -2.61 2.70
N LYS A 70 -1.10 -3.40 3.21
CA LYS A 70 -1.89 -4.39 2.47
C LYS A 70 -3.26 -3.82 2.10
N MET A 71 -3.70 -4.02 0.88
CA MET A 71 -5.05 -3.69 0.47
C MET A 71 -6.03 -4.72 1.02
N VAL A 72 -7.15 -4.27 1.58
CA VAL A 72 -8.21 -5.13 2.10
C VAL A 72 -9.29 -5.29 1.03
N GLU A 73 -9.35 -6.47 0.42
CA GLU A 73 -10.41 -6.85 -0.51
C GLU A 73 -10.86 -8.29 -0.23
N PRO A 74 -12.12 -8.48 0.21
CA PRO A 74 -12.66 -9.81 0.47
C PRO A 74 -12.58 -10.73 -0.76
N GLY A 75 -12.13 -11.97 -0.56
CA GLY A 75 -12.10 -12.99 -1.60
C GLY A 75 -11.01 -12.83 -2.68
N LYS A 76 -10.09 -11.87 -2.52
CA LYS A 76 -8.93 -11.71 -3.41
C LYS A 76 -7.62 -12.11 -2.71
N PRO A 77 -6.58 -12.50 -3.48
CA PRO A 77 -5.25 -12.69 -2.92
C PRO A 77 -4.75 -11.43 -2.21
N GLU A 78 -3.86 -11.61 -1.25
CA GLU A 78 -3.22 -10.49 -0.56
C GLU A 78 -2.41 -9.65 -1.55
N ARG A 79 -2.60 -8.32 -1.47
CA ARG A 79 -1.89 -7.36 -2.32
C ARG A 79 -1.35 -6.21 -1.48
N PHE A 80 -0.06 -5.93 -1.61
CA PHE A 80 0.69 -4.95 -0.84
C PHE A 80 1.12 -3.78 -1.72
N CYS A 81 1.14 -2.58 -1.15
CA CYS A 81 1.64 -1.38 -1.80
C CYS A 81 3.16 -1.45 -1.98
N ASN A 82 3.62 -1.22 -3.21
CA ASN A 82 5.02 -1.34 -3.67
C ASN A 82 5.36 -0.25 -4.71
N PRO A 83 6.66 0.08 -4.93
CA PRO A 83 7.14 0.82 -6.10
C PRO A 83 7.01 0.01 -7.41
N THR A 84 6.45 0.57 -8.48
CA THR A 84 6.22 -0.19 -9.74
C THR A 84 7.51 -0.70 -10.39
N ASN A 85 8.57 0.11 -10.46
CA ASN A 85 9.87 -0.27 -11.01
C ASN A 85 10.95 0.69 -10.50
N GLY A 86 11.62 0.31 -9.42
CA GLY A 86 12.67 1.13 -8.80
C GLY A 86 12.14 2.25 -7.91
N ILE A 87 13.05 3.12 -7.47
CA ILE A 87 12.83 4.14 -6.43
C ILE A 87 13.16 5.56 -6.91
N SER A 88 13.05 5.77 -8.22
CA SER A 88 13.27 7.07 -8.86
C SER A 88 12.11 8.03 -8.58
N ASP A 89 12.40 9.32 -8.68
CA ASP A 89 11.34 10.35 -8.60
C ASP A 89 10.34 10.17 -9.74
N GLY A 90 9.06 10.29 -9.40
CA GLY A 90 7.96 10.10 -10.34
C GLY A 90 7.52 8.65 -10.51
N THR A 91 8.24 7.66 -9.96
CA THR A 91 7.81 6.26 -10.06
C THR A 91 6.48 6.06 -9.32
N SER A 92 5.48 5.55 -10.02
CA SER A 92 4.18 5.22 -9.43
C SER A 92 4.28 4.15 -8.35
N LEU A 93 3.28 4.12 -7.49
CA LEU A 93 3.01 3.00 -6.60
C LEU A 93 2.04 2.01 -7.26
N PHE A 94 2.16 0.74 -6.92
CA PHE A 94 1.28 -0.33 -7.36
C PHE A 94 1.04 -1.36 -6.26
N VAL A 95 0.06 -2.24 -6.44
CA VAL A 95 -0.21 -3.36 -5.55
C VAL A 95 0.33 -4.68 -6.15
N SER A 96 1.02 -5.46 -5.33
CA SER A 96 1.66 -6.74 -5.73
C SER A 96 1.48 -7.80 -4.64
N VAL A 97 1.70 -9.08 -4.95
CA VAL A 97 1.64 -10.16 -3.94
C VAL A 97 2.83 -10.17 -2.98
N TYR A 98 3.87 -9.39 -3.26
CA TYR A 98 5.08 -9.34 -2.44
C TYR A 98 5.01 -8.17 -1.47
N PRO A 99 5.19 -8.38 -0.16
CA PRO A 99 5.18 -7.30 0.80
C PRO A 99 6.45 -6.45 0.71
N ALA A 100 6.28 -5.13 0.88
CA ALA A 100 7.37 -4.19 1.08
C ALA A 100 7.26 -3.51 2.45
N ALA A 101 8.42 -3.26 3.06
CA ALA A 101 8.51 -2.57 4.34
C ALA A 101 8.61 -1.05 4.14
N TRP A 102 7.63 -0.34 4.70
CA TRP A 102 7.54 1.11 4.73
C TRP A 102 7.90 1.61 6.12
N ARG A 103 8.76 2.62 6.20
CA ARG A 103 8.96 3.35 7.45
C ARG A 103 7.88 4.41 7.55
N VAL A 104 7.13 4.43 8.65
CA VAL A 104 6.05 5.40 8.86
C VAL A 104 6.44 6.34 9.99
N GLU A 105 6.45 7.64 9.71
CA GLU A 105 6.82 8.67 10.68
C GLU A 105 5.68 9.68 10.85
N ILE A 106 5.58 10.26 12.05
CA ILE A 106 4.67 11.38 12.32
C ILE A 106 5.14 12.59 11.51
N ALA A 107 4.23 13.23 10.77
CA ALA A 107 4.50 14.49 10.09
C ALA A 107 4.54 15.63 11.13
N GLY A 108 5.72 15.85 11.70
CA GLY A 108 5.95 16.78 12.82
C GLY A 108 5.96 18.27 12.48
N ASP A 109 5.31 18.71 11.39
CA ASP A 109 5.28 20.14 11.07
C ASP A 109 4.30 20.87 11.99
N ASP A 110 4.70 22.05 12.50
CA ASP A 110 3.92 22.87 13.44
C ASP A 110 2.49 23.21 12.97
N ILE A 111 2.24 23.11 11.67
CA ILE A 111 0.95 23.36 11.03
C ILE A 111 -0.10 22.32 11.43
N TYR A 112 0.32 21.16 11.96
CA TYR A 112 -0.54 20.01 12.23
C TYR A 112 -0.80 19.75 13.71
N ARG A 113 -0.56 20.74 14.57
CA ARG A 113 -0.73 20.61 16.03
C ARG A 113 -2.09 19.98 16.38
N GLY A 114 -2.04 18.88 17.13
CA GLY A 114 -3.22 18.15 17.63
C GLY A 114 -3.69 17.00 16.74
N PHE A 115 -3.07 16.77 15.57
CA PHE A 115 -3.38 15.63 14.70
C PHE A 115 -2.15 14.76 14.44
N GLU A 116 -2.33 13.45 14.47
CA GLU A 116 -1.30 12.48 14.09
C GLU A 116 -1.42 12.19 12.58
N TYR A 117 -0.79 13.04 11.76
CA TYR A 117 -0.57 12.74 10.35
C TYR A 117 0.74 11.99 10.16
N VAL A 118 0.84 11.27 9.05
CA VAL A 118 1.98 10.40 8.76
C VAL A 118 2.58 10.65 7.39
N ARG A 119 3.83 10.20 7.24
CA ARG A 119 4.55 10.07 5.97
C ARG A 119 5.05 8.64 5.82
N PHE A 120 4.94 8.11 4.61
CA PHE A 120 5.41 6.77 4.27
C PHE A 120 6.74 6.88 3.52
N PHE A 121 7.82 6.40 4.13
CA PHE A 121 9.17 6.40 3.59
C PHE A 121 9.57 5.03 3.08
N TRP A 122 10.31 5.01 1.98
CA TRP A 122 10.95 3.79 1.49
C TRP A 122 12.25 3.52 2.24
N GLY A 123 12.25 2.45 3.05
CA GLY A 123 13.41 2.01 3.82
C GLY A 123 14.06 3.15 4.61
N THR A 124 15.37 3.36 4.40
CA THR A 124 16.15 4.45 4.99
C THR A 124 16.31 5.67 4.07
N SER A 125 15.66 5.66 2.90
CA SER A 125 15.80 6.71 1.90
C SER A 125 14.97 7.95 2.26
N LYS A 126 15.19 9.03 1.49
CA LYS A 126 14.37 10.25 1.54
C LYS A 126 13.14 10.19 0.61
N LYS A 127 12.91 9.06 -0.06
CA LYS A 127 11.80 8.87 -0.98
C LYS A 127 10.54 8.52 -0.21
N ILE A 128 9.46 9.25 -0.48
CA ILE A 128 8.17 9.10 0.21
C ILE A 128 7.01 9.07 -0.77
N TRP A 129 5.83 8.69 -0.26
CA TRP A 129 4.58 8.81 -0.99
C TRP A 129 4.23 10.27 -1.21
N ASP A 130 4.13 10.66 -2.48
CA ASP A 130 3.70 11.97 -2.93
C ASP A 130 2.44 11.80 -3.77
N LEU A 131 1.41 12.58 -3.46
CA LEU A 131 0.31 12.78 -4.39
C LEU A 131 0.66 14.01 -5.21
N PRO A 132 1.12 13.87 -6.47
CA PRO A 132 1.50 15.02 -7.27
C PRO A 132 0.32 15.97 -7.29
N LYS A 133 0.58 17.28 -7.27
CA LYS A 133 -0.46 18.30 -7.45
C LYS A 133 -1.23 17.95 -8.71
N ALA A 134 -2.40 17.33 -8.54
CA ALA A 134 -3.31 17.08 -9.64
C ALA A 134 -3.51 18.43 -10.32
N SER A 135 -3.30 18.49 -11.63
CA SER A 135 -3.82 19.57 -12.45
C SER A 135 -5.22 19.86 -11.94
N SER A 136 -5.40 21.06 -11.39
CA SER A 136 -6.60 21.51 -10.70
C SER A 136 -7.83 20.89 -11.34
N SER A 137 -8.65 20.21 -10.53
CA SER A 137 -10.07 20.00 -10.76
C SER A 137 -10.50 20.45 -12.15
N ASN A 138 -10.59 19.51 -13.10
CA ASN A 138 -11.25 19.81 -14.35
C ASN A 138 -12.63 20.42 -13.95
N PRO A 139 -12.97 21.65 -14.35
CA PRO A 139 -14.19 22.32 -13.90
C PRO A 139 -15.47 21.53 -14.24
N ASN A 140 -15.34 20.51 -15.09
CA ASN A 140 -16.40 19.60 -15.51
C ASN A 140 -16.64 18.41 -14.56
N GLY A 141 -15.97 18.35 -13.39
CA GLY A 141 -16.33 17.40 -12.32
C GLY A 141 -16.04 15.92 -12.59
N LEU A 142 -15.40 15.57 -13.71
CA LEU A 142 -14.86 14.23 -13.96
C LEU A 142 -13.66 14.03 -13.04
N GLY A 143 -13.85 13.17 -12.03
CA GLY A 143 -12.88 12.92 -10.95
C GLY A 143 -11.56 12.41 -11.50
N LEU A 144 -10.57 13.29 -11.58
CA LEU A 144 -9.22 12.91 -11.98
C LEU A 144 -8.62 12.04 -10.86
N THR A 145 -8.65 10.73 -11.09
CA THR A 145 -7.92 9.75 -10.28
C THR A 145 -6.43 10.09 -10.39
N SER A 146 -5.83 10.55 -9.30
CA SER A 146 -4.43 10.98 -9.28
C SER A 146 -3.58 9.86 -8.74
N LYS A 147 -2.55 9.45 -9.50
CA LYS A 147 -1.63 8.38 -9.10
C LYS A 147 -0.73 8.83 -7.96
N VAL A 148 -0.47 7.94 -7.01
CA VAL A 148 0.53 8.18 -5.96
C VAL A 148 1.88 7.77 -6.50
N ILE A 149 2.89 8.62 -6.28
CA ILE A 149 4.25 8.43 -6.79
C ILE A 149 5.27 8.46 -5.65
N PHE A 150 6.50 8.10 -5.99
CA PHE A 150 7.68 8.39 -5.22
C PHE A 150 8.22 9.78 -5.51
N TRP A 151 8.55 10.51 -4.46
CA TRP A 151 9.27 11.77 -4.56
C TRP A 151 10.17 11.99 -3.35
N ASP A 152 11.21 12.81 -3.49
CA ASP A 152 11.99 13.27 -2.35
C ASP A 152 11.14 14.05 -1.34
N VAL A 153 11.40 13.80 -0.05
CA VAL A 153 10.78 14.57 1.04
C VAL A 153 11.06 16.06 0.86
N GLY A 154 9.98 16.86 0.83
CA GLY A 154 10.05 18.30 0.58
C GLY A 154 9.19 19.14 1.54
N GLY A 155 8.69 18.55 2.63
CA GLY A 155 7.87 19.24 3.63
C GLY A 155 6.52 19.72 3.09
N ARG A 156 5.91 18.97 2.17
CA ARG A 156 4.69 19.43 1.46
C ARG A 156 3.44 18.70 1.94
N TYR A 157 2.30 19.40 1.93
CA TYR A 157 0.98 18.84 2.25
C TYR A 157 0.61 17.62 1.39
N TRP A 158 1.10 17.55 0.15
CA TRP A 158 0.84 16.44 -0.77
C TRP A 158 1.51 15.12 -0.37
N GLN A 159 2.48 15.18 0.54
CA GLN A 159 3.24 14.04 1.04
C GLN A 159 2.75 13.57 2.42
N THR A 160 1.67 14.16 2.92
CA THR A 160 1.19 13.97 4.29
C THR A 160 -0.18 13.32 4.27
N TRP A 161 -0.36 12.32 5.13
CA TRP A 161 -1.50 11.41 5.09
C TRP A 161 -2.17 11.32 6.46
N LYS A 162 -3.49 11.28 6.47
CA LYS A 162 -4.31 11.01 7.65
C LYS A 162 -4.72 9.54 7.63
N LEU A 163 -4.46 8.83 8.73
CA LEU A 163 -4.95 7.48 8.94
C LEU A 163 -6.22 7.55 9.77
N ILE A 164 -7.32 7.04 9.22
CA ILE A 164 -8.62 6.98 9.87
C ILE A 164 -8.88 5.52 10.24
N PRO A 165 -8.77 5.15 11.53
CA PRO A 165 -9.00 3.78 11.97
C PRO A 165 -10.41 3.32 11.62
N VAL A 166 -10.54 2.10 11.09
CA VAL A 166 -11.81 1.45 10.85
C VAL A 166 -11.99 0.36 11.89
N LYS A 167 -13.00 0.50 12.75
CA LYS A 167 -13.39 -0.57 13.66
C LYS A 167 -14.08 -1.65 12.84
N VAL A 168 -13.47 -2.82 12.73
CA VAL A 168 -14.15 -4.01 12.24
C VAL A 168 -14.80 -4.66 13.46
N GLU A 169 -16.10 -4.46 13.62
CA GLU A 169 -16.86 -5.19 14.63
C GLU A 169 -16.90 -6.67 14.21
N GLY A 170 -16.38 -7.57 15.06
CA GLY A 170 -16.59 -9.01 14.92
C GLY A 170 -15.47 -9.85 14.29
N VAL A 171 -14.32 -9.28 13.90
CA VAL A 171 -13.16 -10.09 13.49
C VAL A 171 -12.13 -10.07 14.61
N VAL A 172 -12.04 -11.19 15.32
CA VAL A 172 -11.03 -11.45 16.33
C VAL A 172 -9.66 -11.33 15.66
N SER A 173 -8.94 -10.27 16.00
CA SER A 173 -7.51 -10.15 15.75
C SER A 173 -6.76 -11.14 16.64
N SER A 174 -6.84 -12.43 16.31
CA SER A 174 -5.98 -13.46 16.88
C SER A 174 -5.00 -13.93 15.81
N PRO A 175 -3.68 -13.81 16.05
CA PRO A 175 -2.64 -14.42 15.21
C PRO A 175 -2.78 -15.95 15.05
N GLN A 176 -3.66 -16.60 15.80
CA GLN A 176 -3.85 -18.06 15.82
C GLN A 176 -4.87 -18.57 14.81
N LEU A 177 -5.77 -17.72 14.28
CA LEU A 177 -6.77 -18.19 13.29
C LEU A 177 -6.16 -18.48 11.90
N LEU A 178 -4.98 -17.92 11.62
CA LEU A 178 -4.24 -18.19 10.37
C LEU A 178 -3.66 -19.61 10.34
N SER A 179 -3.31 -20.21 11.47
CA SER A 179 -2.83 -21.60 11.51
C SER A 179 -3.95 -22.64 11.34
N GLU A 180 -5.19 -22.31 11.70
CA GLU A 180 -6.34 -23.22 11.53
C GLU A 180 -6.94 -23.14 10.12
N ILE A 181 -6.92 -21.97 9.48
CA ILE A 181 -7.36 -21.80 8.08
C ILE A 181 -6.34 -22.40 7.09
N LEU A 182 -5.06 -22.44 7.44
CA LEU A 182 -4.02 -22.99 6.57
C LEU A 182 -3.88 -24.51 6.60
N GLY A 183 -4.69 -25.22 7.38
CA GLY A 183 -4.89 -26.66 7.21
C GLY A 183 -3.64 -27.50 7.51
N SER A 184 -3.78 -28.40 8.46
CA SER A 184 -3.04 -29.66 8.52
C SER A 184 -3.27 -30.46 7.23
N GLY A 185 -2.57 -30.11 6.16
CA GLY A 185 -2.45 -30.89 4.93
C GLY A 185 -1.12 -31.62 4.96
N SER A 186 -1.15 -32.90 5.33
CA SER A 186 -0.04 -33.81 5.08
C SER A 186 0.39 -33.70 3.62
N LEU A 187 1.65 -33.34 3.38
CA LEU A 187 2.29 -33.41 2.08
C LEU A 187 2.11 -34.83 1.50
N PRO A 188 1.56 -35.01 0.29
CA PRO A 188 1.66 -36.29 -0.39
C PRO A 188 3.14 -36.57 -0.73
N PRO A 189 3.58 -37.85 -0.71
CA PRO A 189 4.96 -38.18 -1.02
C PRO A 189 5.30 -37.80 -2.47
N TYR A 190 6.51 -37.28 -2.61
CA TYR A 190 7.16 -36.94 -3.88
C TYR A 190 7.21 -38.17 -4.79
N VAL A 191 6.54 -38.12 -5.94
CA VAL A 191 6.71 -39.10 -7.03
C VAL A 191 7.58 -38.46 -8.10
N GLU A 192 8.82 -38.95 -8.18
CA GLU A 192 9.80 -38.57 -9.18
C GLU A 192 9.39 -39.17 -10.54
N ASN A 193 8.85 -38.34 -11.44
CA ASN A 193 8.65 -38.71 -12.84
C ASN A 193 9.68 -37.95 -13.68
N VAL A 194 10.76 -38.65 -14.04
CA VAL A 194 11.75 -38.21 -15.03
C VAL A 194 11.19 -38.49 -16.43
N PRO A 195 11.01 -37.50 -17.30
CA PRO A 195 10.81 -37.75 -18.73
C PRO A 195 12.19 -37.89 -19.40
N GLU A 196 12.44 -39.04 -20.02
CA GLU A 196 13.58 -39.26 -20.93
C GLU A 196 13.56 -38.20 -22.05
N GLN A 197 14.57 -37.34 -22.06
CA GLN A 197 14.84 -36.47 -23.21
C GLN A 197 15.54 -37.28 -24.30
N SER A 198 14.79 -37.57 -25.36
CA SER A 198 15.31 -38.05 -26.62
C SER A 198 16.07 -36.94 -27.34
N SER A 199 17.36 -37.21 -27.55
CA SER A 199 18.33 -36.43 -28.31
C SER A 199 17.85 -36.19 -29.75
N ASN A 200 17.76 -34.92 -30.16
CA ASN A 200 17.98 -34.53 -31.55
C ASN A 200 18.72 -33.19 -31.61
N ARG A 201 20.03 -33.31 -31.82
CA ARG A 201 21.00 -32.24 -31.95
C ARG A 201 21.04 -31.77 -33.42
N ALA A 202 20.44 -30.63 -33.72
CA ALA A 202 20.70 -29.90 -34.96
C ALA A 202 21.75 -28.81 -34.69
N GLN A 203 22.88 -28.88 -35.39
CA GLN A 203 23.93 -27.86 -35.37
C GLN A 203 23.53 -26.66 -36.25
N PRO A 204 23.81 -25.41 -35.85
CA PRO A 204 23.83 -24.28 -36.78
C PRO A 204 25.21 -24.17 -37.43
N GLN A 205 25.25 -24.19 -38.78
CA GLN A 205 26.42 -23.78 -39.55
C GLN A 205 26.56 -22.27 -39.52
N VAL A 206 27.72 -21.80 -39.05
CA VAL A 206 28.21 -20.44 -39.18
C VAL A 206 28.99 -20.36 -40.48
N GLU A 207 28.53 -19.56 -41.43
CA GLU A 207 29.28 -19.26 -42.65
C GLU A 207 29.68 -17.78 -42.63
N CYS A 208 30.97 -17.55 -42.41
CA CYS A 208 31.60 -16.24 -42.54
C CYS A 208 31.74 -15.90 -44.03
N GLN A 209 31.36 -14.67 -44.38
CA GLN A 209 31.65 -14.07 -45.68
C GLN A 209 33.16 -13.96 -45.95
N PRO A 210 33.53 -13.84 -47.23
CA PRO A 210 34.62 -12.94 -47.61
C PRO A 210 34.20 -11.88 -48.64
N GLN A 211 34.60 -10.64 -48.29
CA GLN A 211 34.91 -9.43 -49.07
C GLN A 211 33.86 -8.82 -50.01
#